data_AF-A0A929SFK9-F1
#
_entry.id   AF-A0A929SFK9-F1
#
_cell.length_a   1.000
_cell.length_b   1.000
_cell.length_c   1.000
_cell.angle_alpha   90.00
_cell.angle_beta   90.00
_cell.angle_gamma   90.00
#
_symmetry.space_group_name_H-M   'P 1'
#
loop_
_entity.id
_entity.type
_entity.pdbx_description
1 polymer ?
#
loop_
_entity_poly.entity_id
_entity_poly.type
_entity_poly.pdbx_seq_one_letter_code
_entity_poly.pdbx_strand_id
1 'polypeptide(L)'
;MANIEYFANGSKGLSKEFMEIHFDGKSIVLDDYKSLKGYGVRVKEISTNVSQKGQLEELEALFGALKGSKKGWPIELWDMVQTTEISFLI
;
A
#
# COMPACT_ATOMS: atom_id res chain seq x y z
N MET A 1 12.04 -10.14 -7.01
CA MET A 1 10.76 -10.79 -7.37
C MET A 1 9.68 -10.13 -6.53
N ALA A 2 8.56 -9.76 -7.15
CA ALA A 2 7.40 -9.21 -6.46
C ALA A 2 6.19 -10.02 -6.91
N ASN A 3 5.40 -10.51 -5.95
CA ASN A 3 4.22 -11.32 -6.20
C ASN A 3 3.02 -10.62 -5.56
N ILE A 4 1.87 -10.67 -6.22
CA ILE A 4 0.59 -10.20 -5.67
C ILE A 4 -0.37 -11.38 -5.71
N GLU A 5 -0.91 -11.74 -4.56
CA GLU A 5 -1.85 -12.84 -4.42
C GLU A 5 -3.22 -12.28 -4.02
N TYR A 6 -4.27 -12.67 -4.76
CA TYR A 6 -5.63 -12.22 -4.52
C TYR A 6 -6.51 -13.36 -4.02
N PHE A 7 -7.03 -13.22 -2.79
CA PHE A 7 -7.91 -14.20 -2.16
C PHE A 7 -9.31 -13.62 -1.92
N ALA A 8 -10.33 -14.16 -2.58
CA ALA A 8 -11.73 -13.71 -2.42
C ALA A 8 -12.56 -14.53 -1.42
N ASN A 9 -12.14 -15.76 -1.09
CA ASN A 9 -12.93 -16.73 -0.31
C ASN A 9 -12.34 -17.02 1.09
N GLY A 10 -11.50 -16.12 1.62
CA GLY A 10 -10.90 -16.26 2.94
C GLY A 10 -11.87 -15.95 4.10
N SER A 11 -11.48 -16.35 5.32
CA SER A 11 -12.23 -16.00 6.53
C SER A 11 -12.22 -14.48 6.79
N LYS A 12 -13.32 -13.93 7.33
CA LYS A 12 -13.38 -12.53 7.78
C LYS A 12 -12.41 -12.20 8.91
N GLY A 13 -11.94 -13.22 9.64
CA GLY A 13 -10.95 -13.06 10.69
C GLY A 13 -9.51 -12.96 10.17
N LEU A 14 -9.28 -13.22 8.88
CA LEU A 14 -7.98 -13.06 8.25
C LEU A 14 -7.80 -11.61 7.79
N SER A 15 -6.58 -11.10 7.96
CA SER A 15 -6.18 -9.80 7.45
C SER A 15 -6.40 -9.69 5.95
N LYS A 16 -6.91 -8.55 5.50
CA LYS A 16 -7.25 -8.33 4.08
C LYS A 16 -6.07 -7.85 3.26
N GLU A 17 -5.09 -7.23 3.91
CA GLU A 17 -3.94 -6.60 3.29
C GLU A 17 -2.71 -7.09 4.03
N PHE A 18 -1.84 -7.82 3.36
CA PHE A 18 -0.61 -8.32 3.94
C PHE A 18 0.53 -8.08 2.94
N MET A 19 1.61 -7.47 3.41
CA MET A 19 2.74 -7.12 2.57
C MET A 19 4.04 -7.45 3.29
N GLU A 20 4.94 -8.11 2.58
CA GLU A 20 6.28 -8.41 3.04
C GLU A 20 7.31 -7.85 2.05
N ILE A 21 8.33 -7.19 2.59
CA ILE A 21 9.45 -6.65 1.81
C ILE A 21 10.71 -7.25 2.37
N HIS A 22 11.49 -7.95 1.53
CA HIS A 22 12.74 -8.58 1.92
C HIS A 22 13.92 -7.99 1.14
N PHE A 23 14.97 -7.58 1.85
CA PHE A 23 16.18 -7.02 1.26
C PHE A 23 17.38 -7.16 2.21
N ASP A 24 18.56 -7.50 1.69
CA ASP A 24 19.82 -7.50 2.45
C ASP A 24 19.75 -8.18 3.84
N GLY A 25 19.11 -9.35 3.90
CA GLY A 25 18.89 -10.12 5.13
C GLY A 25 17.89 -9.49 6.13
N LYS A 26 17.14 -8.47 5.70
CA LYS A 26 16.15 -7.73 6.50
C LYS A 26 14.75 -7.93 5.92
N SER A 27 13.75 -7.77 6.77
CA SER A 27 12.34 -7.88 6.38
C SER A 27 11.50 -6.76 6.98
N ILE A 28 10.50 -6.29 6.24
CA ILE A 28 9.45 -5.41 6.75
C ILE A 28 8.12 -6.09 6.47
N VAL A 29 7.26 -6.14 7.48
CA VAL A 29 5.92 -6.74 7.39
C VAL A 29 4.88 -5.69 7.75
N LEU A 30 3.91 -5.50 6.86
CA LEU A 30 2.71 -4.71 7.07
C LEU A 30 1.50 -5.64 7.11
N ASP A 31 0.70 -5.53 8.17
CA ASP A 31 -0.49 -6.35 8.39
C ASP A 31 -1.73 -5.46 8.62
N ASP A 32 -2.67 -5.54 7.67
CA ASP A 32 -3.98 -4.86 7.61
C ASP A 32 -3.94 -3.34 7.85
N TYR A 33 -2.80 -2.69 7.56
CA TYR A 33 -2.50 -1.29 7.93
C TYR A 33 -2.66 -1.00 9.44
N LYS A 34 -2.69 -2.05 10.27
CA LYS A 34 -2.78 -1.98 11.72
C LYS A 34 -1.43 -2.18 12.38
N SER A 35 -0.56 -2.97 11.76
CA SER A 35 0.80 -3.15 12.26
C SER A 35 1.87 -3.06 11.17
N LEU A 36 3.00 -2.46 11.54
CA LEU A 36 4.21 -2.40 10.73
C LEU A 36 5.38 -2.84 11.60
N LYS A 37 6.08 -3.90 11.20
CA LYS A 37 7.21 -4.48 11.94
C LYS A 37 8.44 -4.62 11.06
N GLY A 38 9.60 -4.34 11.63
CA GLY A 38 10.90 -4.53 10.97
C GLY A 38 11.69 -5.64 11.64
N TYR A 39 12.32 -6.49 10.84
CA TYR A 39 13.20 -7.57 11.28
C TYR A 39 14.59 -7.33 10.70
N GLY A 40 15.59 -7.20 11.57
CA GLY A 40 16.95 -6.80 11.15
C GLY A 40 17.05 -5.35 10.64
N VAL A 41 15.96 -4.58 10.71
CA VAL A 41 15.88 -3.16 10.34
C VAL A 41 15.03 -2.41 11.36
N ARG A 42 15.45 -1.21 11.72
CA ARG A 42 14.63 -0.34 12.56
C ARG A 42 13.63 0.41 11.71
N VAL A 43 12.35 0.22 11.99
CA VAL A 43 11.25 1.00 11.42
C VAL A 43 10.51 1.72 12.54
N LYS A 44 9.74 2.76 12.20
CA LYS A 44 8.75 3.31 13.12
C LYS A 44 7.61 2.31 13.22
N GLU A 45 7.67 1.44 14.22
CA GLU A 45 6.63 0.44 14.41
C GLU A 45 5.26 1.09 14.59
N ILE A 46 4.27 0.48 13.95
CA ILE A 46 2.87 0.87 14.04
C ILE A 46 2.15 -0.29 14.69
N SER A 47 1.25 0.00 15.63
CA SER A 47 0.34 -0.97 16.22
C SER A 47 -0.92 -0.22 16.64
N THR A 48 -1.98 -0.34 15.83
CA THR A 48 -3.26 0.30 16.06
C THR A 48 -4.38 -0.72 15.92
N ASN A 49 -5.54 -0.43 16.53
CA ASN A 49 -6.74 -1.26 16.35
C ASN A 49 -7.54 -0.85 15.11
N VAL A 50 -7.17 0.27 14.46
CA VAL A 50 -7.90 0.88 13.36
C VAL A 50 -7.06 0.82 12.11
N SER A 51 -7.56 0.14 11.08
CA SER A 51 -6.91 0.12 9.77
C SER A 51 -7.06 1.50 9.13
N GLN A 52 -5.94 2.18 8.88
CA GLN A 52 -5.88 3.46 8.16
C GLN A 52 -5.23 3.23 6.80
N LYS A 53 -6.07 3.08 5.76
CA LYS A 53 -5.58 2.75 4.40
C LYS A 53 -5.30 3.98 3.52
N GLY A 54 -5.35 5.19 4.09
CA GLY A 54 -4.98 6.42 3.37
C GLY A 54 -6.09 7.07 2.54
N GLN A 55 -7.37 6.67 2.69
CA GLN A 55 -8.44 7.18 1.82
C GLN A 55 -8.67 8.69 1.99
N LEU A 56 -8.54 9.21 3.21
CA LEU A 56 -8.70 10.65 3.45
C LEU A 56 -7.55 11.41 2.81
N GLU A 57 -6.33 10.92 3.01
CA GLU A 57 -5.09 11.51 2.49
C GLU A 57 -5.08 11.54 0.95
N GLU A 58 -5.62 10.50 0.31
CA GLU A 58 -5.84 10.45 -1.13
C GLU A 58 -6.81 11.55 -1.60
N LEU A 59 -7.96 11.70 -0.94
CA LEU A 59 -8.94 12.74 -1.27
C LEU A 59 -8.39 14.15 -1.06
N GLU A 60 -7.62 14.37 0.00
CA GLU A 60 -6.92 15.64 0.26
C GLU A 60 -5.87 15.94 -0.81
N ALA A 61 -5.13 14.92 -1.27
CA ALA A 61 -4.18 15.06 -2.37
C ALA A 61 -4.89 15.42 -3.68
N LEU A 62 -5.99 14.71 -4.00
CA LEU A 62 -6.80 14.97 -5.19
C LEU A 62 -7.40 16.37 -5.16
N PHE A 63 -8.00 16.77 -4.04
CA PHE A 63 -8.53 18.12 -3.86
C PHE A 63 -7.44 19.18 -4.06
N GLY A 64 -6.25 18.95 -3.50
CA GLY A 64 -5.11 19.85 -3.63
C GLY A 64 -4.68 20.04 -5.09
N ALA A 65 -4.67 18.95 -5.87
CA ALA A 65 -4.35 18.96 -7.30
C ALA A 65 -5.41 19.71 -8.12
N LEU A 66 -6.70 19.41 -7.90
CA LEU A 66 -7.82 20.06 -8.59
C LEU A 66 -7.91 21.57 -8.31
N LYS A 67 -7.61 21.97 -7.08
CA LYS A 67 -7.59 23.39 -6.67
C LYS A 67 -6.35 24.14 -7.16
N GLY A 68 -5.34 23.44 -7.68
CA GLY A 68 -4.05 24.02 -8.10
C GLY A 68 -3.11 24.38 -6.95
N SER A 69 -3.44 23.99 -5.70
CA SER A 69 -2.59 24.21 -4.52
C SER A 69 -1.44 23.19 -4.39
N LYS A 70 -1.59 22.01 -5.01
CA LYS A 70 -0.52 21.02 -5.18
C LYS A 70 -0.18 20.92 -6.67
N LYS A 71 1.10 20.77 -7.00
CA LYS A 71 1.55 20.49 -8.36
C LYS A 71 1.54 18.97 -8.59
N GLY A 72 0.95 18.53 -9.70
CA GLY A 72 0.90 17.12 -10.10
C GLY A 72 -0.38 16.41 -9.67
N TRP A 73 -0.66 15.28 -10.30
CA TRP A 73 -1.75 14.40 -9.93
C TRP A 73 -1.32 13.49 -8.77
N PRO A 74 -2.25 13.01 -7.91
CA PRO A 74 -1.91 12.03 -6.88
C PRO A 74 -1.34 10.72 -7.44
N ILE A 75 -1.83 10.33 -8.62
CA ILE A 75 -1.32 9.21 -9.42
C ILE A 75 -1.18 9.73 -10.85
N GLU A 76 0.02 9.66 -11.41
CA GLU A 76 0.28 10.16 -12.76
C GLU A 76 -0.31 9.21 -13.82
N LEU A 77 -0.63 9.77 -15.00
CA LEU A 77 -1.26 8.98 -16.08
C LEU A 77 -0.38 7.79 -16.49
N TRP A 78 0.93 7.99 -16.53
CA TRP A 78 1.89 6.95 -16.90
C TRP A 78 1.84 5.75 -15.93
N ASP A 79 1.75 6.01 -14.62
CA ASP A 79 1.69 4.94 -13.60
C ASP A 79 0.42 4.10 -13.77
N MET A 80 -0.72 4.76 -14.08
CA MET A 80 -1.99 4.06 -14.34
C MET A 80 -1.92 3.18 -15.59
N VAL A 81 -1.30 3.68 -16.67
CA VAL A 81 -1.10 2.90 -17.90
C VAL A 81 -0.23 1.67 -17.62
N GLN A 82 0.93 1.85 -17.00
CA GLN A 82 1.84 0.73 -16.69
C GLN A 82 1.20 -0.31 -15.76
N THR A 83 0.49 0.13 -14.73
CA THR A 83 -0.21 -0.78 -13.80
C THR A 83 -1.27 -1.61 -14.52
N THR A 84 -2.01 -0.97 -15.44
CA THR A 84 -3.02 -1.64 -16.27
C THR A 84 -2.38 -2.66 -17.21
N GLU A 85 -1.30 -2.30 -17.89
CA GLU A 85 -0.56 -3.20 -18.78
C GLU A 85 -0.05 -4.44 -18.02
N ILE A 86 0.52 -4.25 -16.83
CA ILE A 86 0.98 -5.36 -15.97
C ILE A 86 -0.19 -6.29 -15.62
N SER A 87 -1.38 -5.76 -15.31
CA SER A 87 -2.54 -6.58 -14.95
C SER A 87 -3.04 -7.52 -16.06
N PHE A 88 -2.72 -7.24 -17.33
CA PHE A 88 -3.06 -8.10 -18.47
C PHE A 88 -1.94 -9.07 -18.86
N LEU A 89 -0.71 -8.81 -18.41
CA LEU A 89 0.47 -9.65 -18.70
C LEU A 89 0.60 -10.84 -17.72
N ILE A 90 -0.14 -10.80 -16.61
CA ILE A 90 -0.19 -11.83 -15.56
C ILE A 90 -1.40 -12.73 -15.80
#